data_AF-A0A183FAB7-F1
#
_entry.id   AF-A0A183FAB7-F1
#
_cell.length_a   1.000
_cell.length_b   1.000
_cell.length_c   1.000
_cell.angle_alpha   90.00
_cell.angle_beta   90.00
_cell.angle_gamma   90.00
#
_symmetry.space_group_name_H-M   'P 1'
#
loop_
_entity.id
_entity.type
_entity.pdbx_description
1 polymer ?
#
loop_
_entity_poly.entity_id
_entity_poly.type
_entity_poly.pdbx_seq_one_letter_code
_entity_poly.pdbx_strand_id
1 'polypeptide(L)'
;LFDGFDCTPARRRCPPDIANYCRLHSHDGVCDDQCNTVECGFDGGDCARKPSDVLPGDISIVVLTTPEHFAMNVGLFLLTLSQKLRASDLSVRFEREIRVKRSAFNVGVLVWIEVDVTDCYGDCFSDIDIVANYLGAASAKKVSTCLQRF
;
A
#
# COMPACT_ATOMS: atom_id res chain seq x y z
N LEU A 1 4.38 -10.42 -12.49
CA LEU A 1 4.34 -9.71 -11.20
C LEU A 1 5.23 -8.45 -11.23
N PHE A 2 5.20 -7.70 -12.33
CA PHE A 2 5.82 -6.37 -12.48
C PHE A 2 7.31 -6.23 -12.08
N ASP A 3 8.08 -7.33 -12.03
CA ASP A 3 9.43 -7.42 -11.41
C ASP A 3 9.59 -6.61 -10.11
N GLY A 4 8.57 -6.60 -9.24
CA GLY A 4 8.62 -5.82 -7.99
C GLY A 4 8.64 -4.29 -8.20
N PHE A 5 8.33 -3.81 -9.41
CA PHE A 5 8.55 -2.46 -9.90
C PHE A 5 10.02 -2.00 -9.85
N ASP A 6 10.97 -2.93 -9.89
CA ASP A 6 12.41 -2.64 -9.79
C ASP A 6 13.01 -2.09 -11.10
N CYS A 7 12.31 -2.29 -12.22
CA CYS A 7 12.75 -1.87 -13.55
C CYS A 7 12.03 -0.61 -14.08
N THR A 8 11.18 0.03 -13.27
CA THR A 8 10.57 1.32 -13.65
C THR A 8 11.61 2.45 -13.52
N PRO A 9 11.68 3.42 -14.45
CA PRO A 9 12.63 4.51 -14.37
C PRO A 9 12.41 5.31 -13.08
N ALA A 10 13.45 5.37 -12.24
CA ALA A 10 13.50 6.02 -10.94
C ALA A 10 12.65 5.36 -9.83
N ARG A 11 13.31 4.55 -9.00
CA ARG A 11 12.93 4.37 -7.59
C ARG A 11 13.10 5.71 -6.86
N ARG A 12 12.23 6.68 -7.13
CA ARG A 12 12.15 7.88 -6.29
C ARG A 12 11.53 7.45 -4.97
N ARG A 13 12.20 7.75 -3.88
CA ARG A 13 11.61 7.70 -2.54
C ARG A 13 10.99 9.07 -2.30
N CYS A 14 9.93 9.13 -1.49
CA CYS A 14 9.43 10.42 -1.04
C CYS A 14 10.59 11.28 -0.50
N PRO A 15 10.73 12.55 -0.91
CA PRO A 15 11.83 13.39 -0.48
C PRO A 15 11.90 13.47 1.06
N PRO A 16 13.09 13.27 1.67
CA PRO A 16 13.20 13.14 3.14
C PRO A 16 12.71 14.36 3.92
N ASP A 17 12.78 15.55 3.30
CA ASP A 17 12.35 16.83 3.85
C ASP A 17 10.82 16.94 4.00
N ILE A 18 10.05 16.28 3.13
CA ILE A 18 8.57 16.27 3.20
C ILE A 18 7.99 14.93 3.66
N ALA A 19 8.79 13.86 3.74
CA ALA A 19 8.31 12.52 4.05
C ALA A 19 7.52 12.42 5.37
N ASN A 20 7.94 13.12 6.42
CA ASN A 20 7.21 13.14 7.69
C ASN A 20 5.90 13.95 7.60
N TYR A 21 5.88 15.02 6.80
CA TYR A 21 4.67 15.80 6.57
C TYR A 21 3.62 14.96 5.84
N CYS A 22 4.01 14.34 4.72
CA CYS A 22 3.11 13.50 3.92
C CYS A 22 2.60 12.29 4.70
N ARG A 23 3.41 11.73 5.59
CA ARG A 23 2.96 10.64 6.48
C ARG A 23 1.86 11.09 7.45
N LEU A 24 1.86 12.34 7.89
CA LEU A 24 0.91 12.84 8.88
C LEU A 24 -0.40 13.36 8.26
N HIS A 25 -0.38 13.73 6.98
CA HIS A 25 -1.54 14.32 6.27
C HIS A 25 -2.17 13.38 5.24
N SER A 26 -1.59 12.20 4.97
CA SER A 26 -2.22 11.24 4.05
C SER A 26 -3.57 10.72 4.56
N HIS A 27 -4.57 10.66 3.68
CA HIS A 27 -5.95 10.24 3.98
C HIS A 27 -6.65 11.12 5.04
N ASP A 28 -6.29 12.39 5.12
CA ASP A 28 -6.91 13.35 6.05
C ASP A 28 -8.08 14.14 5.44
N GLY A 29 -8.33 13.94 4.14
CA GLY A 29 -9.38 14.60 3.37
C GLY A 29 -8.98 15.96 2.79
N VAL A 30 -7.71 16.39 2.95
CA VAL A 30 -7.17 17.64 2.42
C VAL A 30 -6.11 17.34 1.38
N CYS A 31 -6.31 17.81 0.15
CA CYS A 31 -5.33 17.63 -0.91
C CYS A 31 -4.07 18.50 -0.68
N ASP A 32 -2.97 17.84 -0.34
CA ASP A 32 -1.60 18.33 -0.28
C ASP A 32 -0.84 17.95 -1.58
N ASP A 33 -0.85 18.86 -2.56
CA ASP A 33 -0.21 18.63 -3.88
C ASP A 33 1.27 18.19 -3.81
N GLN A 34 2.01 18.60 -2.77
CA GLN A 34 3.41 18.19 -2.56
C GLN A 34 3.56 16.70 -2.21
N CYS A 35 2.51 16.08 -1.67
CA CYS A 35 2.43 14.67 -1.30
C CYS A 35 1.77 13.82 -2.40
N ASN A 36 1.13 14.47 -3.38
CA ASN A 36 0.46 13.84 -4.52
C ASN A 36 1.43 13.33 -5.60
N THR A 37 2.37 12.48 -5.21
CA THR A 37 3.34 11.84 -6.11
C THR A 37 3.38 10.34 -5.83
N VAL A 38 3.75 9.54 -6.84
CA VAL A 38 3.85 8.07 -6.72
C VAL A 38 4.78 7.69 -5.55
N GLU A 39 5.91 8.38 -5.42
CA GLU A 39 6.91 8.11 -4.39
C GLU A 39 6.47 8.49 -2.96
N CYS A 40 5.52 9.42 -2.83
CA CYS A 40 4.93 9.83 -1.56
C CYS A 40 3.55 9.20 -1.30
N GLY A 41 3.07 8.32 -2.18
CA GLY A 41 1.82 7.59 -1.99
C GLY A 41 0.56 8.40 -2.33
N PHE A 42 0.66 9.35 -3.28
CA PHE A 42 -0.48 10.10 -3.82
C PHE A 42 -1.32 10.83 -2.77
N ASP A 43 -0.67 11.33 -1.72
CA ASP A 43 -1.34 11.97 -0.60
C ASP A 43 -2.43 11.12 0.07
N GLY A 44 -2.33 9.79 -0.06
CA GLY A 44 -3.38 8.91 0.43
C GLY A 44 -4.73 9.08 -0.30
N GLY A 45 -4.72 9.52 -1.55
CA GLY A 45 -5.94 9.66 -2.35
C GLY A 45 -6.71 10.96 -2.15
N ASP A 46 -6.30 11.84 -1.23
CA ASP A 46 -7.03 13.09 -0.92
C ASP A 46 -7.11 14.06 -2.11
N CYS A 47 -6.20 13.91 -3.08
CA CYS A 47 -6.17 14.69 -4.31
C CYS A 47 -6.91 14.04 -5.51
N ALA A 48 -7.53 12.87 -5.35
CA ALA A 48 -8.22 12.18 -6.44
C ALA A 48 -9.42 13.00 -6.93
N ARG A 49 -9.42 13.35 -8.23
CA ARG A 49 -10.46 14.20 -8.86
C ARG A 49 -11.40 13.43 -9.80
N LYS A 50 -11.20 12.13 -9.94
CA LYS A 50 -11.96 11.24 -10.83
C LYS A 50 -12.90 10.35 -10.02
N PRO A 51 -13.95 9.79 -10.64
CA PRO A 51 -14.73 8.75 -10.00
C PRO A 51 -13.83 7.55 -9.66
N SER A 52 -13.97 7.02 -8.44
CA SER A 52 -13.20 5.88 -7.95
C SER A 52 -13.32 4.66 -8.88
N ASP A 53 -12.18 4.12 -9.29
CA ASP A 53 -12.00 2.85 -9.99
C ASP A 53 -11.47 1.81 -9.00
N VAL A 54 -12.39 1.30 -8.17
CA VAL A 54 -12.11 0.28 -7.16
C VAL A 54 -12.14 -1.09 -7.83
N LEU A 55 -11.07 -1.87 -7.66
CA LEU A 55 -11.04 -3.24 -8.14
C LEU A 55 -12.10 -4.07 -7.41
N PRO A 56 -12.86 -4.94 -8.11
CA PRO A 56 -13.88 -5.75 -7.47
C PRO A 56 -13.28 -6.77 -6.49
N GLY A 57 -13.71 -6.70 -5.23
CA GLY A 57 -13.28 -7.60 -4.15
C GLY A 57 -12.25 -6.95 -3.20
N ASP A 58 -11.86 -7.71 -2.17
CA ASP A 58 -10.96 -7.24 -1.10
C ASP A 58 -9.76 -8.17 -0.93
N ILE A 59 -8.62 -7.61 -0.52
CA ILE A 59 -7.47 -8.39 -0.03
C ILE A 59 -7.53 -8.48 1.48
N SER A 60 -7.38 -9.68 2.03
CA SER A 60 -7.19 -9.86 3.47
C SER A 60 -5.72 -10.08 3.83
N ILE A 61 -5.18 -9.31 4.78
CA ILE A 61 -3.84 -9.49 5.33
C ILE A 61 -3.93 -9.68 6.84
N VAL A 62 -3.17 -10.65 7.37
CA VAL A 62 -3.00 -10.83 8.82
C VAL A 62 -1.74 -10.08 9.26
N VAL A 63 -1.92 -9.02 10.04
CA VAL A 63 -0.81 -8.23 10.60
C VAL A 63 -0.54 -8.71 12.02
N LEU A 64 0.68 -9.16 12.28
CA LEU A 64 1.11 -9.68 13.59
C LEU A 64 1.42 -8.54 14.57
N THR A 65 0.38 -7.88 15.05
CA THR A 65 0.46 -6.79 16.03
C THR A 65 -0.81 -6.73 16.87
N THR A 66 -0.85 -5.90 17.91
CA THR A 66 -2.08 -5.67 18.68
C THR A 66 -3.00 -4.68 17.96
N PRO A 67 -4.33 -4.76 18.16
CA PRO A 67 -5.27 -3.81 17.57
C PRO A 67 -4.93 -2.34 17.90
N GLU A 68 -4.47 -2.05 19.11
CA GLU A 68 -4.12 -0.69 19.56
C GLU A 68 -2.89 -0.18 18.81
N HIS A 69 -1.87 -1.04 18.67
CA HIS A 69 -0.67 -0.66 17.95
C HIS A 69 -0.91 -0.52 16.45
N PHE A 70 -1.78 -1.36 15.87
CA PHE A 70 -2.21 -1.21 14.48
C PHE A 70 -2.96 0.12 14.28
N ALA A 71 -3.92 0.45 15.14
CA ALA A 71 -4.70 1.68 15.03
C ALA A 71 -3.83 2.94 15.11
N MET A 72 -2.79 2.95 15.97
CA MET A 72 -1.84 4.07 16.05
C MET A 72 -0.94 4.21 14.82
N ASN A 73 -0.79 3.16 14.01
CA ASN A 73 0.14 3.12 12.87
C ASN A 73 -0.55 2.83 11.54
N VAL A 74 -1.88 2.90 11.47
CA VAL A 74 -2.64 2.54 10.27
C VAL A 74 -2.30 3.45 9.09
N GLY A 75 -2.05 4.75 9.33
CA GLY A 75 -1.62 5.69 8.29
C GLY A 75 -0.26 5.32 7.68
N LEU A 76 0.72 4.93 8.51
CA LEU A 76 2.01 4.45 8.01
C LEU A 76 1.90 3.12 7.27
N PHE A 77 1.02 2.22 7.74
CA PHE A 77 0.72 0.97 7.07
C PHE A 77 0.16 1.24 5.67
N LEU A 78 -0.87 2.09 5.57
CA LEU A 78 -1.49 2.50 4.32
C LEU A 78 -0.48 3.15 3.38
N LEU A 79 0.25 4.17 3.84
CA LEU A 79 1.28 4.85 3.06
C LEU A 79 2.31 3.86 2.48
N THR A 80 2.79 2.93 3.31
CA THR A 80 3.79 1.93 2.89
C THR A 80 3.20 0.98 1.84
N LEU A 81 1.94 0.58 2.02
CA LEU A 81 1.25 -0.29 1.10
C LEU A 81 0.95 0.42 -0.23
N SER A 82 0.49 1.67 -0.20
CA SER A 82 0.26 2.51 -1.39
C SER A 82 1.56 2.67 -2.20
N GLN A 83 2.69 2.92 -1.54
CA GLN A 83 4.01 2.96 -2.19
C GLN A 83 4.41 1.60 -2.81
N LYS A 84 4.08 0.49 -2.15
CA LYS A 84 4.42 -0.86 -2.63
C LYS A 84 3.55 -1.28 -3.81
N LEU A 85 2.29 -0.89 -3.80
CA LEU A 85 1.32 -1.18 -4.85
C LEU A 85 1.36 -0.14 -5.97
N ARG A 86 1.97 1.03 -5.73
CA ARG A 86 1.88 2.21 -6.62
C ARG A 86 0.42 2.57 -6.95
N ALA A 87 -0.46 2.35 -5.98
CA ALA A 87 -1.87 2.68 -6.06
C ALA A 87 -2.09 4.06 -5.41
N SER A 88 -3.08 4.79 -5.92
CA SER A 88 -3.37 6.16 -5.51
C SER A 88 -4.13 6.25 -4.20
N ASP A 89 -5.02 5.29 -3.94
CA ASP A 89 -5.83 5.27 -2.75
C ASP A 89 -6.03 3.81 -2.30
N LEU A 90 -5.93 3.58 -1.00
CA LEU A 90 -6.15 2.28 -0.38
C LEU A 90 -7.08 2.48 0.80
N SER A 91 -8.30 1.98 0.64
CA SER A 91 -9.29 1.94 1.69
C SER A 91 -9.08 0.66 2.52
N VAL A 92 -8.98 0.79 3.85
CA VAL A 92 -8.86 -0.36 4.75
C VAL A 92 -9.99 -0.43 5.75
N ARG A 93 -10.50 -1.64 5.91
CA ARG A 93 -11.42 -2.01 6.98
C ARG A 93 -10.77 -3.12 7.78
N PHE A 94 -10.72 -3.01 9.10
CA PHE A 94 -10.11 -4.06 9.93
C PHE A 94 -11.06 -4.51 11.03
N GLU A 95 -11.05 -5.81 11.30
CA GLU A 95 -11.74 -6.39 12.45
C GLU A 95 -10.79 -6.49 13.65
N ARG A 96 -11.35 -6.45 14.86
CA ARG A 96 -10.57 -6.60 16.09
C ARG A 96 -10.06 -8.03 16.27
N GLU A 97 -8.83 -8.11 16.78
CA GLU A 97 -8.08 -9.23 17.34
C GLU A 97 -8.44 -10.65 16.85
N ILE A 98 -7.55 -11.24 16.04
CA ILE A 98 -7.61 -12.65 15.64
C ILE A 98 -6.55 -13.48 16.36
N ARG A 99 -6.90 -14.72 16.74
CA ARG A 99 -5.94 -15.68 17.31
C ARG A 99 -5.20 -16.42 16.22
N VAL A 100 -3.89 -16.25 16.16
CA VAL A 100 -3.04 -16.85 15.12
C VAL A 100 -2.29 -18.05 15.70
N LYS A 101 -2.79 -19.27 15.45
CA LYS A 101 -2.25 -20.51 16.02
C LYS A 101 -0.82 -20.88 15.59
N ARG A 102 -0.31 -20.30 14.49
CA ARG A 102 0.99 -20.64 13.87
C ARG A 102 2.01 -19.50 13.93
N SER A 103 1.76 -18.46 14.73
CA SER A 103 2.65 -17.31 14.85
C SER A 103 3.30 -17.28 16.23
N ALA A 104 4.54 -16.75 16.31
CA ALA A 104 5.21 -16.45 17.58
C ALA A 104 4.40 -15.46 18.43
N PHE A 105 3.58 -14.63 17.77
CA PHE A 105 2.55 -13.81 18.38
C PHE A 105 1.21 -14.55 18.26
N ASN A 106 0.61 -14.94 19.39
CA ASN A 106 -0.68 -15.65 19.44
C ASN A 106 -1.88 -14.78 19.00
N VAL A 107 -1.62 -13.53 18.62
CA VAL A 107 -2.58 -12.46 18.34
C VAL A 107 -2.14 -11.73 17.07
N GLY A 108 -3.11 -11.34 16.25
CA GLY A 108 -2.93 -10.45 15.11
C GLY A 108 -4.20 -9.65 14.81
N VAL A 109 -4.13 -8.82 13.78
CA VAL A 109 -5.26 -8.05 13.23
C VAL A 109 -5.55 -8.54 11.83
N LEU A 110 -6.81 -8.83 11.52
CA LEU A 110 -7.26 -9.14 10.16
C LEU A 110 -7.67 -7.82 9.48
N VAL A 111 -6.97 -7.48 8.41
CA VAL A 111 -7.16 -6.24 7.66
C VAL A 111 -7.68 -6.59 6.27
N TRP A 112 -8.84 -6.07 5.92
CA TRP A 112 -9.42 -6.08 4.59
C TRP A 112 -9.07 -4.78 3.87
N ILE A 113 -8.65 -4.88 2.61
CA ILE A 113 -8.11 -3.77 1.83
C ILE A 113 -8.84 -3.72 0.49
N GLU A 114 -9.55 -2.62 0.27
CA GLU A 114 -10.09 -2.22 -1.02
C GLU A 114 -8.96 -1.51 -1.79
N VAL A 115 -8.76 -1.89 -3.06
CA VAL A 115 -7.69 -1.33 -3.89
C VAL A 115 -8.30 -0.39 -4.93
N ASP A 116 -8.02 0.90 -4.79
CA ASP A 116 -8.45 1.93 -5.74
C ASP A 116 -7.27 2.28 -6.68
N VAL A 117 -7.50 2.12 -7.99
CA VAL A 117 -6.51 2.36 -9.04
C VAL A 117 -6.77 3.64 -9.87
N THR A 118 -7.62 4.54 -9.36
CA THR A 118 -8.11 5.75 -10.06
C THR A 118 -7.01 6.65 -10.63
N ASP A 119 -5.93 6.86 -9.87
CA ASP A 119 -4.79 7.68 -10.27
C ASP A 119 -3.50 6.86 -10.42
N CYS A 120 -3.65 5.57 -10.73
CA CYS A 120 -2.53 4.75 -11.17
C CYS A 120 -1.97 5.26 -12.52
N TYR A 121 -0.64 5.39 -12.59
CA TYR A 121 0.08 5.83 -13.79
C TYR A 121 1.10 4.78 -14.24
N GLY A 122 0.90 4.21 -15.43
CA GLY A 122 1.77 3.18 -16.02
C GLY A 122 1.21 1.77 -15.85
N ASP A 123 1.98 0.88 -15.21
CA ASP A 123 1.60 -0.51 -14.97
C ASP A 123 0.63 -0.61 -13.77
N CYS A 124 -0.67 -0.75 -14.07
CA CYS A 124 -1.72 -0.85 -13.07
C CYS A 124 -2.16 -2.30 -12.83
N PHE A 125 -2.62 -2.58 -11.62
CA PHE A 125 -3.29 -3.83 -11.33
C PHE A 125 -4.68 -3.83 -11.98
N SER A 126 -5.02 -4.92 -12.65
CA SER A 126 -6.33 -5.09 -13.28
C SER A 126 -7.29 -5.96 -12.48
N ASP A 127 -6.80 -6.63 -11.43
CA ASP A 127 -7.58 -7.58 -10.64
C ASP A 127 -6.93 -7.85 -9.27
N ILE A 128 -7.77 -8.14 -8.27
CA ILE A 128 -7.37 -8.33 -6.88
C ILE A 128 -6.47 -9.57 -6.67
N ASP A 129 -6.61 -10.62 -7.50
CA ASP A 129 -5.76 -11.81 -7.44
C ASP A 129 -4.32 -11.48 -7.85
N ILE A 130 -4.14 -10.55 -8.80
CA ILE A 130 -2.81 -10.10 -9.23
C ILE A 130 -2.14 -9.34 -8.09
N VAL A 131 -2.89 -8.51 -7.37
CA VAL A 131 -2.38 -7.77 -6.20
C VAL A 131 -1.98 -8.75 -5.10
N ALA A 132 -2.82 -9.73 -4.77
CA ALA A 132 -2.52 -10.75 -3.75
C ALA A 132 -1.26 -11.56 -4.11
N ASN A 133 -1.14 -12.00 -5.37
CA ASN A 133 0.05 -12.68 -5.86
C ASN A 133 1.30 -11.79 -5.79
N TYR A 134 1.17 -10.49 -6.08
CA TYR A 134 2.26 -9.53 -5.98
C TYR A 134 2.75 -9.35 -4.56
N LEU A 135 1.83 -9.16 -3.60
CA LEU A 135 2.16 -9.05 -2.18
C LEU A 135 2.78 -10.35 -1.63
N GLY A 136 2.25 -11.50 -2.03
CA GLY A 136 2.81 -12.81 -1.70
C GLY A 136 4.24 -12.99 -2.23
N ALA A 137 4.49 -12.61 -3.48
CA ALA A 137 5.82 -12.64 -4.06
C ALA A 137 6.79 -11.65 -3.40
N ALA A 138 6.31 -10.45 -3.05
CA ALA A 138 7.10 -9.43 -2.34
C ALA A 138 7.50 -9.90 -0.93
N SER A 139 6.65 -10.66 -0.24
CA SER A 139 6.94 -11.25 1.06
C SER A 139 7.98 -12.39 0.98
N ALA A 140 7.99 -13.15 -0.12
CA ALA A 140 8.94 -14.25 -0.33
C ALA A 140 10.33 -13.80 -0.82
N LYS A 141 10.46 -12.61 -1.43
CA LYS A 141 11.71 -12.12 -2.03
C LYS A 141 12.59 -11.44 -0.97
N LYS A 142 13.83 -11.92 -0.78
CA LYS A 142 14.80 -11.32 0.16
C LYS A 142 15.46 -10.04 -0.37
N VAL A 143 15.71 -9.93 -1.68
CA VAL A 143 16.15 -8.73 -2.43
C VAL A 143 15.92 -9.04 -3.92
N SER A 144 15.43 -8.10 -4.73
CA SER A 144 15.60 -8.16 -6.19
C SER A 144 16.48 -7.04 -6.73
N THR A 145 17.43 -7.46 -7.55
CA THR A 145 18.07 -6.67 -8.59
C THR A 145 17.24 -6.85 -9.86
N CYS A 146 16.96 -5.74 -10.58
CA CYS A 146 16.31 -5.78 -11.90
C CYS A 146 17.11 -6.74 -12.79
N LEU A 147 16.52 -7.89 -13.11
CA LEU A 147 17.11 -8.81 -14.09
C LEU A 147 16.76 -8.24 -15.46
N GLN A 148 17.55 -7.28 -15.94
CA GLN A 148 17.62 -7.01 -17.37
C GLN A 148 18.10 -8.29 -18.04
N ARG A 149 17.17 -9.10 -18.55
CA ARG A 149 17.49 -10.05 -19.59
C ARG A 149 17.80 -9.22 -20.85
N PHE A 150 19.02 -9.38 -21.33
CA PHE A 150 19.53 -8.88 -22.61
C PHE A 150 18.57 -9.17 -23.75
#